data_AF-A0A3D3X4C4-F1
#
_entry.id   AF-A0A3D3X4C4-F1
#
_cell.length_a   1.000
_cell.length_b   1.000
_cell.length_c   1.000
_cell.angle_alpha   90.00
_cell.angle_beta   90.00
_cell.angle_gamma   90.00
#
_symmetry.space_group_name_H-M   'P 1'
#
loop_
_entity.id
_entity.type
_entity.pdbx_description
1 polymer ?
#
loop_
_entity_poly.entity_id
_entity_poly.type
_entity_poly.pdbx_seq_one_letter_code
_entity_poly.pdbx_strand_id
1 'polypeptide(L)'
;MKVGTLHFQITPGRTFVHLSLLLLVLIWVVPTAGLLISSLRDKDQLAFTGWWTALSTNERNEMVRTGKTENQVEQNGRFVISGQAFEPDSRIVKTYNTNFKKLDAYRAGEPITLKDGSVISLEKDGSYQRTSEKPIKEKRGKRLFYVAEVPPTFTLDNYREVLFSEGIAQSFLNTFVVTIPATVIPITIAAFAAYAFAWMNFPGRQWLFAVVVGLLVVPLQMSLIPLLTIYNNIGEVFGVSGKSYPGIWLAHTGFGLPLSIYLLRNYMSSLPKEVIESA
;
A
#
# COMPACT_ATOMS: atom_id res chain seq x y z
N MET A 1 -12.63 43.59 -30.30
CA MET A 1 -12.86 42.17 -29.97
C MET A 1 -12.41 41.31 -31.14
N LYS A 2 -11.20 40.74 -31.09
CA LYS A 2 -10.78 39.68 -32.03
C LYS A 2 -10.90 38.35 -31.29
N VAL A 3 -11.92 37.58 -31.63
CA VAL A 3 -12.05 36.18 -31.19
C VAL A 3 -10.98 35.41 -31.95
N GLY A 4 -9.87 35.09 -31.26
CA GLY A 4 -8.81 34.26 -31.83
C GLY A 4 -9.32 32.83 -31.99
N THR A 5 -9.53 32.39 -33.23
CA THR A 5 -9.77 30.99 -33.57
C THR A 5 -8.52 30.18 -33.25
N LEU A 6 -8.62 29.27 -32.29
CA LEU A 6 -7.59 28.27 -31.97
C LEU A 6 -7.40 27.32 -33.17
N HIS A 7 -6.57 27.71 -34.13
CA HIS A 7 -6.11 26.79 -35.16
C HIS A 7 -5.14 25.78 -34.53
N PHE A 8 -5.65 24.60 -34.21
CA PHE A 8 -4.82 23.45 -33.85
C PHE A 8 -4.08 22.98 -35.11
N GLN A 9 -2.95 23.61 -35.42
CA GLN A 9 -2.08 23.11 -36.48
C GLN A 9 -1.45 21.79 -36.02
N ILE A 10 -1.94 20.69 -36.59
CA ILE A 10 -1.45 19.33 -36.35
C ILE A 10 -0.18 19.15 -37.19
N THR A 11 0.95 19.64 -36.66
CA THR A 11 2.27 19.36 -37.26
C THR A 11 2.72 17.96 -36.83
N PRO A 12 3.28 17.12 -37.72
CA PRO A 12 3.71 15.76 -37.40
C PRO A 12 4.59 15.66 -36.14
N GLY A 13 5.52 16.61 -35.95
CA GLY A 13 6.37 16.67 -34.76
C GLY A 13 5.62 16.97 -33.46
N ARG A 14 4.61 17.84 -33.50
CA ARG A 14 3.77 18.16 -32.33
C ARG A 14 2.87 16.98 -31.95
N THR A 15 2.31 16.29 -32.94
CA THR A 15 1.53 15.06 -32.73
C THR A 15 2.39 13.97 -32.11
N PHE A 16 3.62 13.79 -32.60
CA PHE A 16 4.57 12.84 -32.02
C PHE A 16 4.83 13.15 -30.53
N VAL A 17 5.16 14.40 -30.20
CA VAL A 17 5.36 14.82 -28.80
C VAL A 17 4.12 14.56 -27.95
N HIS A 18 2.93 14.91 -28.43
CA HIS A 18 1.69 14.67 -27.68
C HIS A 18 1.40 13.18 -27.48
N LEU A 19 1.67 12.34 -28.48
CA LEU A 19 1.53 10.89 -28.36
C LEU A 19 2.55 10.31 -27.38
N SER A 20 3.80 10.76 -27.42
CA SER A 20 4.83 10.36 -26.44
C SER A 20 4.45 10.77 -25.02
N LEU A 21 3.97 12.00 -24.84
CA LEU A 21 3.48 12.49 -23.55
C LEU A 21 2.27 11.69 -23.07
N LEU A 22 1.30 11.41 -23.95
CA LEU A 22 0.13 10.60 -23.61
C LEU A 22 0.56 9.20 -23.17
N LEU A 23 1.48 8.56 -23.89
CA LEU A 23 2.01 7.25 -23.54
C LEU A 23 2.71 7.27 -22.18
N LEU A 24 3.52 8.29 -21.90
CA LEU A 24 4.16 8.46 -20.61
C LEU A 24 3.14 8.62 -19.48
N VAL A 25 2.11 9.45 -19.69
CA VAL A 25 1.01 9.65 -18.74
C VAL A 25 0.28 8.33 -18.49
N LEU A 26 -0.04 7.56 -19.53
CA LEU A 26 -0.70 6.27 -19.39
C LEU A 26 0.14 5.29 -18.58
N ILE A 27 1.45 5.20 -18.84
CA ILE A 27 2.36 4.36 -18.05
C ILE A 27 2.35 4.77 -16.57
N TRP A 28 2.32 6.07 -16.29
CA TRP A 28 2.30 6.59 -14.93
C TRP A 28 0.97 6.38 -14.21
N VAL A 29 -0.16 6.34 -14.93
CA VAL A 29 -1.48 6.11 -14.34
C VAL A 29 -1.70 4.64 -13.98
N VAL A 30 -1.06 3.71 -14.69
CA VAL A 30 -1.24 2.26 -14.49
C VAL A 30 -1.00 1.83 -13.03
N PRO A 31 0.11 2.21 -12.35
CA PRO A 31 0.30 1.89 -10.93
C PRO A 31 -0.78 2.47 -10.02
N THR A 32 -1.21 3.72 -10.26
CA THR A 32 -2.27 4.37 -9.47
C THR A 32 -3.61 3.68 -9.65
N ALA A 33 -3.96 3.32 -10.89
CA ALA A 33 -5.15 2.52 -11.18
C ALA A 33 -5.07 1.14 -10.53
N GLY A 34 -3.90 0.50 -10.56
CA GLY A 34 -3.67 -0.78 -9.90
C GLY A 34 -3.86 -0.71 -8.38
N LEU A 35 -3.39 0.36 -7.73
CA LEU A 35 -3.63 0.62 -6.30
C LEU A 35 -5.11 0.85 -5.99
N LEU A 36 -5.80 1.64 -6.81
CA LEU A 36 -7.24 1.91 -6.66
C LEU A 36 -8.09 0.66 -6.84
N ILE A 37 -7.78 -0.16 -7.84
CA ILE A 37 -8.48 -1.43 -8.05
C ILE A 37 -8.19 -2.36 -6.88
N SER A 38 -6.92 -2.45 -6.45
CA SER A 38 -6.51 -3.30 -5.33
C SER A 38 -7.19 -2.90 -4.01
N SER A 39 -7.40 -1.60 -3.75
CA SER A 39 -8.01 -1.16 -2.50
C SER A 39 -9.47 -1.60 -2.36
N LEU A 40 -10.15 -1.88 -3.47
CA LEU A 40 -11.53 -2.37 -3.50
C LEU A 40 -11.63 -3.91 -3.52
N ARG A 41 -10.51 -4.64 -3.60
CA ARG A 41 -10.52 -6.10 -3.66
C ARG A 41 -10.44 -6.72 -2.28
N ASP A 42 -11.04 -7.90 -2.14
CA ASP A 42 -10.89 -8.69 -0.93
C ASP A 42 -9.42 -9.07 -0.66
N LYS A 43 -9.05 -9.13 0.63
CA LYS A 43 -7.68 -9.38 1.08
C LYS A 43 -7.13 -10.71 0.61
N ASP A 44 -7.96 -11.75 0.54
CA ASP A 44 -7.51 -13.05 0.05
C ASP A 44 -7.13 -12.93 -1.43
N GLN A 45 -7.91 -12.22 -2.24
CA GLN A 45 -7.61 -12.05 -3.67
C GLN A 45 -6.30 -11.30 -3.92
N LEU A 46 -6.00 -10.30 -3.09
CA LEU A 46 -4.76 -9.53 -3.14
C LEU A 46 -3.51 -10.39 -2.88
N ALA A 47 -3.63 -11.43 -2.05
CA ALA A 47 -2.51 -12.30 -1.72
C ALA A 47 -2.14 -13.29 -2.84
N PHE A 48 -3.09 -13.61 -3.74
CA PHE A 48 -2.90 -14.66 -4.76
C PHE A 48 -2.83 -14.14 -6.20
N THR A 49 -3.38 -12.96 -6.51
CA THR A 49 -3.53 -12.51 -7.91
C THR A 49 -3.33 -11.00 -8.09
N GLY A 50 -2.81 -10.62 -9.26
CA GLY A 50 -2.60 -9.21 -9.63
C GLY A 50 -3.91 -8.44 -9.86
N TRP A 51 -3.86 -7.12 -9.75
CA TRP A 51 -5.04 -6.25 -9.90
C TRP A 51 -5.70 -6.31 -11.28
N TRP A 52 -4.94 -6.69 -12.32
CA TRP A 52 -5.48 -6.86 -13.67
C TRP A 52 -6.46 -8.02 -13.80
N THR A 53 -6.53 -8.95 -12.83
CA THR A 53 -7.53 -10.03 -12.79
C THR A 53 -8.74 -9.72 -11.91
N ALA A 54 -8.89 -8.47 -11.46
CA ALA A 54 -9.94 -8.07 -10.53
C ALA A 54 -11.37 -8.25 -11.06
N LEU A 55 -11.57 -8.27 -12.38
CA LEU A 55 -12.87 -8.47 -13.02
C LEU A 55 -13.08 -9.89 -13.56
N SER A 56 -12.11 -10.77 -13.37
CA SER A 56 -12.15 -12.14 -13.88
C SER A 56 -12.23 -13.16 -12.75
N THR A 57 -12.97 -14.24 -12.98
CA THR A 57 -12.92 -15.43 -12.12
C THR A 57 -11.53 -16.05 -12.19
N ASN A 58 -10.95 -16.37 -11.03
CA ASN A 58 -9.61 -16.96 -10.94
C ASN A 58 -9.69 -18.39 -10.37
N GLU A 59 -8.85 -19.28 -10.87
CA GLU A 59 -8.70 -20.64 -10.31
C GLU A 59 -7.69 -20.63 -9.16
N ARG A 60 -8.09 -21.20 -8.03
CA ARG A 60 -7.25 -21.33 -6.83
C ARG A 60 -7.14 -22.78 -6.41
N ASN A 61 -5.90 -23.20 -6.14
CA ASN A 61 -5.62 -24.51 -5.55
C ASN A 61 -5.68 -24.38 -4.04
N GLU A 62 -6.62 -25.09 -3.43
CA GLU A 62 -6.87 -25.03 -2.00
C GLU A 62 -6.92 -26.43 -1.38
N MET A 63 -6.97 -26.46 -0.05
CA MET A 63 -7.02 -27.70 0.71
C MET A 63 -7.96 -27.54 1.90
N VAL A 64 -8.90 -28.47 2.04
CA VAL A 64 -9.67 -28.66 3.26
C VAL A 64 -9.36 -30.01 3.89
N ARG A 65 -9.60 -30.16 5.19
CA ARG A 65 -9.59 -31.46 5.84
C ARG A 65 -11.01 -31.91 6.14
N THR A 66 -11.30 -33.17 5.89
CA THR A 66 -12.58 -33.76 6.29
C THR A 66 -12.78 -33.69 7.81
N GLY A 67 -14.01 -33.93 8.27
CA GLY A 67 -14.29 -34.17 9.68
C GLY A 67 -13.44 -35.31 10.26
N LYS A 68 -13.32 -35.32 11.58
CA LYS A 68 -12.57 -36.34 12.33
C LYS A 68 -13.50 -37.50 12.70
N THR A 69 -12.95 -38.54 13.31
CA THR A 69 -13.72 -39.66 13.88
C THR A 69 -14.90 -39.23 14.75
N GLU A 70 -14.76 -38.17 15.55
CA GLU A 70 -15.83 -37.67 16.43
C GLU A 70 -17.04 -37.10 15.67
N ASN A 71 -16.86 -36.74 14.40
CA ASN A 71 -17.89 -36.20 13.52
C ASN A 71 -18.60 -37.29 12.70
N GLN A 72 -18.27 -38.57 12.89
CA GLN A 72 -18.89 -39.65 12.13
C GLN A 72 -20.31 -39.92 12.65
N VAL A 73 -21.24 -40.09 11.73
CA VAL A 73 -22.62 -40.50 12.01
C VAL A 73 -22.87 -41.83 11.33
N GLU A 74 -23.47 -42.78 12.04
CA GLU A 74 -23.88 -44.05 11.45
C GLU A 74 -25.23 -43.87 10.76
N GLN A 75 -25.27 -44.11 9.45
CA GLN A 75 -26.48 -44.03 8.63
C GLN A 75 -26.54 -45.26 7.73
N ASN A 76 -27.65 -46.02 7.81
CA ASN A 76 -27.88 -47.21 6.99
C ASN A 76 -26.73 -48.24 7.06
N GLY A 77 -26.14 -48.44 8.24
CA GLY A 77 -25.03 -49.39 8.45
C GLY A 77 -23.68 -48.92 7.90
N ARG A 78 -23.54 -47.63 7.55
CA ARG A 78 -22.29 -47.02 7.09
C ARG A 78 -21.91 -45.83 7.98
N PHE A 79 -20.61 -45.62 8.16
CA PHE A 79 -20.06 -44.47 8.86
C PHE A 79 -19.85 -43.32 7.87
N VAL A 80 -20.58 -42.23 8.08
CA VAL A 80 -20.60 -41.05 7.21
C VAL A 80 -20.00 -39.85 7.94
N ILE A 81 -19.07 -39.15 7.30
CA ILE A 81 -18.56 -37.85 7.72
C ILE A 81 -18.89 -36.85 6.62
N SER A 82 -19.66 -35.83 6.95
CA SER A 82 -19.96 -34.71 6.05
C SER A 82 -19.37 -33.40 6.58
N GLY A 83 -19.30 -32.40 5.71
CA GLY A 83 -18.95 -31.05 6.08
C GLY A 83 -18.82 -30.15 4.86
N GLN A 84 -18.31 -28.96 5.09
CA GLN A 84 -18.25 -27.89 4.10
C GLN A 84 -16.80 -27.44 3.90
N ALA A 85 -16.36 -27.32 2.64
CA ALA A 85 -15.00 -26.98 2.29
C ALA A 85 -14.69 -25.47 2.40
N PHE A 86 -15.69 -24.64 2.11
CA PHE A 86 -15.65 -23.18 2.11
C PHE A 86 -17.08 -22.63 2.27
N GLU A 87 -17.24 -21.35 2.59
CA GLU A 87 -18.56 -20.73 2.76
C GLU A 87 -19.46 -20.92 1.53
N PRO A 88 -20.74 -21.30 1.68
CA PRO A 88 -21.65 -21.46 0.56
C PRO A 88 -21.66 -20.24 -0.38
N ASP A 89 -21.79 -20.48 -1.67
CA ASP A 89 -21.80 -19.46 -2.75
C ASP A 89 -20.53 -18.60 -2.87
N SER A 90 -19.49 -18.83 -2.07
CA SER A 90 -18.23 -18.08 -2.19
C SER A 90 -17.38 -18.52 -3.37
N ARG A 91 -17.44 -19.80 -3.75
CA ARG A 91 -16.54 -20.45 -4.73
C ARG A 91 -17.22 -21.65 -5.38
N ILE A 92 -16.68 -22.11 -6.50
CA ILE A 92 -17.16 -23.30 -7.21
C ILE A 92 -16.02 -24.29 -7.39
N VAL A 93 -16.15 -25.52 -6.89
CA VAL A 93 -15.15 -26.58 -7.12
C VAL A 93 -15.20 -27.03 -8.58
N LYS A 94 -14.04 -26.98 -9.24
CA LYS A 94 -13.85 -27.49 -10.60
C LYS A 94 -13.38 -28.95 -10.57
N THR A 95 -12.30 -29.21 -9.86
CA THR A 95 -11.70 -30.55 -9.71
C THR A 95 -11.17 -30.76 -8.30
N TYR A 96 -10.98 -32.01 -7.90
CA TYR A 96 -10.42 -32.32 -6.59
C TYR A 96 -9.70 -33.66 -6.54
N ASN A 97 -8.85 -33.84 -5.52
CA ASN A 97 -8.17 -35.11 -5.24
C ASN A 97 -7.71 -35.15 -3.78
N THR A 98 -7.43 -36.35 -3.28
CA THR A 98 -6.68 -36.53 -2.02
C THR A 98 -5.16 -36.42 -2.20
N ASN A 99 -4.68 -36.41 -3.45
CA ASN A 99 -3.28 -36.21 -3.80
C ASN A 99 -3.09 -34.88 -4.54
N PHE A 100 -2.37 -33.95 -3.92
CA PHE A 100 -2.05 -32.63 -4.46
C PHE A 100 -1.38 -32.67 -5.85
N LYS A 101 -0.66 -33.75 -6.20
CA LYS A 101 0.02 -33.88 -7.50
C LYS A 101 -0.92 -34.21 -8.67
N LYS A 102 -2.20 -34.52 -8.40
CA LYS A 102 -3.18 -34.99 -9.40
C LYS A 102 -4.53 -34.28 -9.23
N LEU A 103 -4.48 -32.96 -9.07
CA LEU A 103 -5.64 -32.12 -8.75
C LEU A 103 -6.74 -32.12 -9.83
N ASP A 104 -6.38 -32.44 -11.06
CA ASP A 104 -7.21 -32.46 -12.27
C ASP A 104 -7.84 -33.83 -12.57
N ALA A 105 -7.55 -34.85 -11.75
CA ALA A 105 -7.92 -36.23 -12.06
C ALA A 105 -9.41 -36.55 -11.85
N TYR A 106 -10.11 -35.82 -10.97
CA TYR A 106 -11.53 -36.03 -10.69
C TYR A 106 -12.26 -34.69 -10.69
N ARG A 107 -13.43 -34.65 -11.34
CA ARG A 107 -14.32 -33.48 -11.33
C ARG A 107 -15.12 -33.43 -10.04
N ALA A 108 -15.58 -32.24 -9.67
CA ALA A 108 -16.51 -32.08 -8.55
C ALA A 108 -17.73 -33.00 -8.71
N GLY A 109 -18.08 -33.72 -7.64
CA GLY A 109 -19.14 -34.73 -7.57
C GLY A 109 -18.71 -36.16 -7.93
N GLU A 110 -17.53 -36.38 -8.50
CA GLU A 110 -17.07 -37.73 -8.88
C GLU A 110 -16.48 -38.51 -7.70
N PRO A 111 -17.11 -39.59 -7.21
CA PRO A 111 -16.65 -40.28 -6.00
C PRO A 111 -15.25 -40.91 -6.17
N ILE A 112 -14.39 -40.71 -5.17
CA ILE A 112 -13.05 -41.29 -5.12
C ILE A 112 -13.02 -42.42 -4.08
N THR A 113 -12.66 -43.63 -4.51
CA THR A 113 -12.40 -44.75 -3.58
C THR A 113 -10.98 -44.68 -3.05
N LEU A 114 -10.85 -44.59 -1.72
CA LEU A 114 -9.58 -44.53 -1.01
C LEU A 114 -9.01 -45.93 -0.77
N LYS A 115 -7.71 -45.99 -0.46
CA LYS A 115 -6.99 -47.25 -0.19
C LYS A 115 -7.54 -48.04 1.01
N ASP A 116 -8.25 -47.36 1.91
CA ASP A 116 -8.90 -47.97 3.08
C ASP A 116 -10.32 -48.50 2.78
N GLY A 117 -10.78 -48.38 1.53
CA GLY A 117 -12.11 -48.79 1.09
C GLY A 117 -13.20 -47.72 1.32
N SER A 118 -12.87 -46.59 1.94
CA SER A 118 -13.83 -45.49 2.10
C SER A 118 -13.98 -44.70 0.79
N VAL A 119 -15.18 -44.20 0.53
CA VAL A 119 -15.51 -43.39 -0.65
C VAL A 119 -15.65 -41.94 -0.23
N ILE A 120 -15.08 -41.02 -0.99
CA ILE A 120 -15.16 -39.57 -0.72
C ILE A 120 -15.63 -38.79 -1.95
N SER A 121 -16.66 -37.98 -1.77
CA SER A 121 -17.15 -36.99 -2.75
C SER A 121 -16.90 -35.56 -2.26
N LEU A 122 -16.62 -34.65 -3.20
CA LEU A 122 -16.62 -33.20 -2.98
C LEU A 122 -17.43 -32.57 -4.11
N GLU A 123 -18.55 -31.97 -3.76
CA GLU A 123 -19.48 -31.34 -4.69
C GLU A 123 -19.01 -29.94 -5.11
N LYS A 124 -19.67 -29.39 -6.15
CA LYS A 124 -19.35 -28.06 -6.70
C LYS A 124 -19.52 -26.94 -5.69
N ASP A 125 -20.50 -27.07 -4.80
CA ASP A 125 -20.82 -26.09 -3.75
C ASP A 125 -19.88 -26.20 -2.53
N GLY A 126 -18.91 -27.12 -2.56
CA GLY A 126 -17.96 -27.34 -1.49
C GLY A 126 -18.43 -28.31 -0.41
N SER A 127 -19.64 -28.85 -0.51
CA SER A 127 -20.09 -29.91 0.39
C SER A 127 -19.30 -31.19 0.11
N TYR A 128 -18.78 -31.84 1.16
CA TYR A 128 -18.09 -33.12 1.02
C TYR A 128 -18.76 -34.18 1.87
N GLN A 129 -18.68 -35.42 1.38
CA GLN A 129 -19.13 -36.58 2.12
C GLN A 129 -18.10 -37.71 1.99
N ARG A 130 -17.74 -38.31 3.12
CA ARG A 130 -16.93 -39.53 3.18
C ARG A 130 -17.74 -40.63 3.82
N THR A 131 -17.88 -41.75 3.13
CA THR A 131 -18.65 -42.91 3.59
C THR A 131 -17.73 -44.12 3.67
N SER A 132 -17.83 -44.87 4.76
CA SER A 132 -17.03 -46.07 5.04
C SER A 132 -17.90 -47.17 5.64
N GLU A 133 -17.66 -48.43 5.28
CA GLU A 133 -18.32 -49.58 5.92
C GLU A 133 -17.72 -49.87 7.31
N LYS A 134 -16.46 -49.50 7.52
CA LYS A 134 -15.76 -49.67 8.80
C LYS A 134 -15.68 -48.35 9.57
N PRO A 135 -15.70 -48.38 10.91
CA PRO A 135 -15.51 -47.17 11.73
C PRO A 135 -14.23 -46.43 11.35
N ILE A 136 -14.33 -45.12 11.14
CA ILE A 136 -13.19 -44.30 10.74
C ILE A 136 -12.34 -44.01 11.97
N LYS A 137 -11.22 -44.72 12.15
CA LYS A 137 -10.37 -44.60 13.35
C LYS A 137 -9.40 -43.41 13.34
N GLU A 138 -9.45 -42.60 12.30
CA GLU A 138 -8.44 -41.57 12.02
C GLU A 138 -8.71 -40.29 12.81
N LYS A 139 -7.85 -40.03 13.81
CA LYS A 139 -7.94 -38.83 14.66
C LYS A 139 -7.85 -37.50 13.89
N ARG A 140 -7.30 -37.52 12.68
CA ARG A 140 -7.20 -36.35 11.78
C ARG A 140 -7.93 -36.65 10.49
N GLY A 141 -8.76 -35.71 10.05
CA GLY A 141 -9.41 -35.79 8.74
C GLY A 141 -8.43 -35.87 7.58
N LYS A 142 -8.88 -36.52 6.49
CA LYS A 142 -8.13 -36.62 5.24
C LYS A 142 -8.04 -35.26 4.58
N ARG A 143 -6.91 -34.98 3.94
CA ARG A 143 -6.75 -33.76 3.12
C ARG A 143 -7.47 -33.98 1.80
N LEU A 144 -8.38 -33.08 1.48
CA LEU A 144 -8.97 -32.88 0.16
C LEU A 144 -8.32 -31.64 -0.44
N PHE A 145 -7.58 -31.83 -1.52
CA PHE A 145 -7.06 -30.74 -2.34
C PHE A 145 -8.04 -30.51 -3.48
N TYR A 146 -8.34 -29.26 -3.79
CA TYR A 146 -9.30 -28.92 -4.84
C TYR A 146 -8.90 -27.66 -5.59
N VAL A 147 -9.32 -27.58 -6.85
CA VAL A 147 -9.24 -26.37 -7.67
C VAL A 147 -10.62 -25.72 -7.62
N ALA A 148 -10.69 -24.50 -7.09
CA ALA A 148 -11.92 -23.73 -7.02
C ALA A 148 -11.84 -22.49 -7.90
N GLU A 149 -12.92 -22.22 -8.62
CA GLU A 149 -13.17 -20.96 -9.29
C GLU A 149 -13.69 -19.95 -8.26
N VAL A 150 -12.96 -18.84 -8.10
CA VAL A 150 -13.29 -17.77 -7.18
C VAL A 150 -13.74 -16.56 -7.98
N PRO A 151 -15.02 -16.15 -7.87
CA PRO A 151 -15.53 -14.98 -8.58
C PRO A 151 -14.87 -13.69 -8.08
N PRO A 152 -14.86 -12.62 -8.89
CA PRO A 152 -14.37 -11.32 -8.46
C PRO A 152 -15.24 -10.78 -7.30
N THR A 153 -14.60 -10.36 -6.22
CA THR A 153 -15.29 -9.79 -5.06
C THR A 153 -14.77 -8.38 -4.80
N PHE A 154 -15.71 -7.44 -4.71
CA PHE A 154 -15.42 -6.05 -4.37
C PHE A 154 -15.95 -5.75 -2.98
N THR A 155 -15.14 -5.10 -2.16
CA THR A 155 -15.48 -4.76 -0.77
C THR A 155 -14.86 -3.41 -0.38
N LEU A 156 -15.48 -2.78 0.63
CA LEU A 156 -14.95 -1.60 1.32
C LEU A 156 -14.33 -1.93 2.67
N ASP A 157 -14.21 -3.22 3.02
CA ASP A 157 -13.71 -3.66 4.32
C ASP A 157 -12.29 -3.21 4.58
N ASN A 158 -11.43 -3.15 3.55
CA ASN A 158 -10.08 -2.60 3.66
C ASN A 158 -10.10 -1.15 4.19
N TYR A 159 -11.02 -0.32 3.69
CA TYR A 159 -11.16 1.06 4.14
C TYR A 159 -11.73 1.14 5.54
N ARG A 160 -12.74 0.32 5.84
CA ARG A 160 -13.35 0.25 7.18
C ARG A 160 -12.30 -0.12 8.22
N GLU A 161 -11.52 -1.16 7.95
CA GLU A 161 -10.48 -1.62 8.87
C GLU A 161 -9.43 -0.55 9.11
N VAL A 162 -8.92 0.11 8.07
CA VAL A 162 -7.93 1.18 8.23
C VAL A 162 -8.56 2.36 8.98
N LEU A 163 -9.65 2.94 8.50
CA LEU A 163 -10.26 4.14 9.07
C LEU A 163 -10.72 3.96 10.53
N PHE A 164 -11.13 2.75 10.91
CA PHE A 164 -11.59 2.45 12.27
C PHE A 164 -10.57 1.65 13.08
N SER A 165 -9.36 1.42 12.57
CA SER A 165 -8.28 0.82 13.36
C SER A 165 -7.81 1.79 14.45
N GLU A 166 -7.51 1.24 15.62
CA GLU A 166 -6.97 2.03 16.73
C GLU A 166 -5.64 2.67 16.33
N GLY A 167 -5.50 3.97 16.64
CA GLY A 167 -4.24 4.70 16.45
C GLY A 167 -4.09 5.46 15.13
N ILE A 168 -4.98 5.30 14.14
CA ILE A 168 -4.90 6.11 12.90
C ILE A 168 -5.19 7.58 13.17
N ALA A 169 -6.25 7.90 13.92
CA ALA A 169 -6.54 9.28 14.29
C ALA A 169 -5.35 9.94 15.02
N GLN A 170 -4.71 9.20 15.93
CA GLN A 170 -3.51 9.67 16.62
C GLN A 170 -2.33 9.87 15.66
N SER A 171 -2.15 8.98 14.69
CA SER A 171 -1.10 9.09 13.67
C SER A 171 -1.29 10.35 12.79
N PHE A 172 -2.54 10.67 12.44
CA PHE A 172 -2.88 11.92 11.75
C PHE A 172 -2.56 13.15 12.63
N LEU A 173 -2.95 13.13 13.91
CA LEU A 173 -2.62 14.22 14.83
C LEU A 173 -1.11 14.41 15.00
N ASN A 174 -0.36 13.31 15.19
CA ASN A 174 1.11 13.35 15.27
C ASN A 174 1.72 13.95 14.00
N THR A 175 1.15 13.64 12.83
CA THR A 175 1.58 14.22 11.55
C THR A 175 1.36 15.73 11.52
N PHE A 176 0.21 16.23 11.96
CA PHE A 176 -0.03 17.68 12.04
C PHE A 176 0.88 18.38 13.05
N VAL A 177 1.06 17.78 14.23
CA VAL A 177 1.95 18.27 15.29
C VAL A 177 3.39 18.39 14.79
N VAL A 178 3.83 17.52 13.89
CA VAL A 178 5.16 17.60 13.27
C VAL A 178 5.19 18.59 12.11
N THR A 179 4.26 18.46 11.15
CA THR A 179 4.33 19.14 9.84
C THR A 179 4.04 20.63 9.91
N ILE A 180 3.12 21.07 10.79
CA ILE A 180 2.78 22.50 10.91
C ILE A 180 3.99 23.29 11.44
N PRO A 181 4.61 22.94 12.59
CA PRO A 181 5.81 23.64 13.05
C PRO A 181 6.99 23.48 12.10
N ALA A 182 7.18 22.29 11.52
CA ALA A 182 8.22 22.03 10.53
C ALA A 182 8.09 22.89 9.25
N THR A 183 6.93 23.50 9.01
CA THR A 183 6.72 24.44 7.90
C THR A 183 6.86 25.88 8.37
N VAL A 184 6.19 26.25 9.47
CA VAL A 184 6.13 27.63 9.95
C VAL A 184 7.49 28.13 10.46
N ILE A 185 8.19 27.32 11.26
CA ILE A 185 9.47 27.71 11.87
C ILE A 185 10.53 28.04 10.81
N PRO A 186 10.87 27.15 9.84
CA PRO A 186 11.89 27.45 8.86
C PRO A 186 11.49 28.60 7.94
N ILE A 187 10.22 28.73 7.53
CA ILE A 187 9.78 29.85 6.68
C ILE A 187 9.96 31.18 7.42
N THR A 188 9.60 31.23 8.70
CA THR A 188 9.74 32.45 9.52
C THR A 188 11.19 32.89 9.61
N ILE A 189 12.08 31.96 9.98
CA ILE A 189 13.53 32.22 10.07
C ILE A 189 14.10 32.58 8.68
N ALA A 190 13.67 31.85 7.64
CA ALA A 190 14.11 32.07 6.28
C ALA A 190 13.67 33.43 5.73
N ALA A 191 12.50 33.94 6.12
CA ALA A 191 12.05 35.27 5.72
C ALA A 191 12.99 36.37 6.24
N PHE A 192 13.41 36.30 7.51
CA PHE A 192 14.40 37.23 8.07
C PHE A 192 15.76 37.11 7.37
N ALA A 193 16.25 35.89 7.17
CA ALA A 193 17.52 35.66 6.48
C ALA A 193 17.47 36.11 5.01
N ALA A 194 16.39 35.83 4.30
CA ALA A 194 16.17 36.22 2.91
C ALA A 194 16.15 37.74 2.77
N TYR A 195 15.48 38.46 3.66
CA TYR A 195 15.50 39.93 3.71
C TYR A 195 16.94 40.45 3.83
N ALA A 196 17.70 39.90 4.78
CA ALA A 196 19.10 40.28 4.97
C ALA A 196 19.94 40.01 3.70
N PHE A 197 19.82 38.83 3.10
CA PHE A 197 20.57 38.46 1.90
C PHE A 197 20.14 39.23 0.64
N ALA A 198 18.89 39.65 0.54
CA ALA A 198 18.36 40.35 -0.63
C ALA A 198 18.65 41.86 -0.61
N TRP A 199 18.49 42.52 0.54
CA TRP A 199 18.50 43.98 0.60
C TRP A 199 19.52 44.59 1.56
N MET A 200 20.00 43.88 2.57
CA MET A 200 21.02 44.42 3.48
C MET A 200 22.44 44.29 2.90
N ASN A 201 23.28 45.28 3.15
CA ASN A 201 24.70 45.25 2.79
C ASN A 201 25.53 44.94 4.03
N PHE A 202 26.19 43.78 4.06
CA PHE A 202 27.07 43.35 5.15
C PHE A 202 28.24 42.53 4.59
N PRO A 203 29.40 42.51 5.28
CA PRO A 203 30.57 41.78 4.80
C PRO A 203 30.31 40.27 4.72
N GLY A 204 30.80 39.62 3.66
CA GLY A 204 30.68 38.16 3.49
C GLY A 204 29.32 37.64 2.99
N ARG A 205 28.37 38.52 2.67
CA ARG A 205 27.01 38.18 2.21
C ARG A 205 26.97 37.09 1.12
N GLN A 206 27.77 37.23 0.07
CA GLN A 206 27.80 36.28 -1.05
C GLN A 206 28.36 34.92 -0.65
N TRP A 207 29.39 34.88 0.19
CA TRP A 207 29.99 33.65 0.69
C TRP A 207 29.03 32.89 1.61
N LEU A 208 28.41 33.58 2.56
CA LEU A 208 27.40 32.99 3.45
C LEU A 208 26.21 32.44 2.65
N PHE A 209 25.75 33.18 1.63
CA PHE A 209 24.69 32.70 0.76
C PHE A 209 25.12 31.46 -0.04
N ALA A 210 26.35 31.40 -0.55
CA ALA A 210 26.89 30.22 -1.24
C ALA A 210 26.94 28.99 -0.31
N VAL A 211 27.31 29.17 0.96
CA VAL A 211 27.27 28.10 1.97
C VAL A 211 25.84 27.60 2.17
N VAL A 212 24.86 28.51 2.33
CA VAL A 212 23.44 28.15 2.44
C VAL A 212 22.99 27.31 1.26
N VAL A 213 23.32 27.71 0.03
CA VAL A 213 23.01 26.92 -1.18
C VAL A 213 23.74 25.58 -1.18
N GLY A 214 25.00 25.54 -0.76
CA GLY A 214 25.78 24.30 -0.64
C GLY A 214 25.17 23.28 0.32
N LEU A 215 24.47 23.72 1.37
CA LEU A 215 23.78 22.83 2.31
C LEU A 215 22.63 22.05 1.66
N LEU A 216 22.11 22.48 0.50
CA LEU A 216 21.10 21.72 -0.27
C LEU A 216 21.62 20.38 -0.79
N VAL A 217 22.94 20.23 -0.92
CA VAL A 217 23.58 19.02 -1.42
C VAL A 217 23.55 17.90 -0.38
N VAL A 218 23.32 18.23 0.90
CA VAL A 218 23.36 17.25 1.99
C VAL A 218 22.22 16.24 1.82
N PRO A 219 22.54 14.93 1.62
CA PRO A 219 21.52 13.91 1.49
C PRO A 219 20.88 13.63 2.86
N LEU A 220 19.58 13.88 2.96
CA LEU A 220 18.82 13.70 4.20
C LEU A 220 19.03 12.29 4.80
N GLN A 221 18.98 11.26 3.97
CA GLN A 221 19.09 9.85 4.39
C GLN A 221 20.44 9.54 5.05
N MET A 222 21.54 10.10 4.55
CA MET A 222 22.87 9.86 5.12
C MET A 222 23.08 10.61 6.45
N SER A 223 22.35 11.71 6.63
CA SER A 223 22.44 12.54 7.83
C SER A 223 21.61 12.03 9.01
N LEU A 224 20.64 11.13 8.78
CA LEU A 224 19.70 10.68 9.82
C LEU A 224 20.40 10.02 11.01
N ILE A 225 21.33 9.09 10.78
CA ILE A 225 22.03 8.38 11.86
C ILE A 225 22.86 9.38 12.71
N PRO A 226 23.77 10.18 12.11
CA PRO A 226 24.51 11.20 12.86
C PRO A 226 23.60 12.16 13.64
N LEU A 227 22.50 12.61 13.03
CA LEU A 227 21.57 13.54 13.67
C LEU A 227 20.88 12.92 14.89
N LEU A 228 20.43 11.67 14.77
CA LEU A 228 19.83 10.94 15.90
C LEU A 228 20.84 10.75 17.04
N THR A 229 22.11 10.49 16.73
CA THR A 229 23.17 10.42 17.74
C THR A 229 23.32 11.76 18.46
N ILE A 230 23.38 12.87 17.72
CA ILE A 230 23.46 14.22 18.32
C ILE A 230 22.26 14.49 19.23
N TYR A 231 21.04 14.17 18.78
CA TYR A 231 19.83 14.42 19.56
C TYR A 231 19.70 13.55 20.78
N ASN A 232 20.13 12.29 20.74
CA ASN A 232 20.16 11.44 21.92
C ASN A 232 21.19 11.96 22.93
N ASN A 233 22.37 12.38 22.48
CA ASN A 233 23.40 12.94 23.37
C ASN A 233 22.92 14.24 24.03
N ILE A 234 22.30 15.13 23.27
CA ILE A 234 21.67 16.36 23.80
C ILE A 234 20.53 15.97 24.75
N GLY A 235 19.70 15.00 24.36
CA GLY A 235 18.60 14.52 25.18
C GLY A 235 19.04 13.98 26.53
N GLU A 236 20.12 13.23 26.58
CA GLU A 236 20.74 12.72 27.80
C GLU A 236 21.20 13.87 28.72
N VAL A 237 21.82 14.92 28.16
CA VAL A 237 22.27 16.09 28.91
C VAL A 237 21.10 16.90 29.50
N PHE A 238 20.03 17.09 28.73
CA PHE A 238 18.89 17.92 29.14
C PHE A 238 17.74 17.13 29.78
N GLY A 239 17.90 15.81 29.95
CA GLY A 239 16.86 14.94 30.50
C GLY A 239 15.61 14.82 29.62
N VAL A 240 15.74 15.00 28.30
CA VAL A 240 14.65 14.94 27.32
C VAL A 240 14.88 13.82 26.31
N SER A 241 13.80 13.25 25.77
CA SER A 241 13.94 12.22 24.73
C SER A 241 14.49 12.83 23.44
N GLY A 242 15.55 12.25 22.89
CA GLY A 242 16.10 12.62 21.57
C GLY A 242 15.13 12.40 20.40
N LYS A 243 14.06 11.65 20.62
CA LYS A 243 12.96 11.41 19.65
C LYS A 243 11.69 12.20 19.97
N SER A 244 11.83 13.34 20.66
CA SER A 244 10.72 14.23 21.01
C SER A 244 10.28 15.12 19.82
N TYR A 245 9.06 15.67 19.89
CA TYR A 245 8.56 16.60 18.87
C TYR A 245 9.50 17.79 18.61
N PRO A 246 10.08 18.48 19.63
CA PRO A 246 11.03 19.56 19.38
C PRO A 246 12.26 19.12 18.60
N GLY A 247 12.80 17.93 18.88
CA GLY A 247 13.92 17.37 18.09
C GLY A 247 13.54 17.25 16.62
N ILE A 248 12.37 16.67 16.34
CA ILE A 248 11.84 16.54 14.97
C ILE A 248 11.65 17.91 14.31
N TRP A 249 11.09 18.91 15.01
CA TRP A 249 10.93 20.27 14.48
C TRP A 249 12.27 20.93 14.13
N LEU A 250 13.27 20.78 14.99
CA LEU A 250 14.61 21.31 14.76
C LEU A 250 15.29 20.62 13.56
N ALA A 251 15.09 19.31 13.41
CA ALA A 251 15.64 18.57 12.26
C ALA A 251 15.05 19.10 10.95
N HIS A 252 13.71 19.16 10.87
CA HIS A 252 13.05 19.71 9.69
C HIS A 252 13.42 21.16 9.43
N THR A 253 13.57 21.97 10.47
CA THR A 253 14.02 23.35 10.34
C THR A 253 15.41 23.41 9.72
N GLY A 254 16.38 22.67 10.26
CA GLY A 254 17.75 22.66 9.75
C GLY A 254 17.85 22.28 8.26
N PHE A 255 17.14 21.23 7.84
CA PHE A 255 17.14 20.80 6.43
C PHE A 255 16.27 21.67 5.51
N GLY A 256 15.18 22.24 6.03
CA GLY A 256 14.27 23.09 5.25
C GLY A 256 14.77 24.52 5.04
N LEU A 257 15.64 25.02 5.93
CA LEU A 257 16.16 26.38 5.90
C LEU A 257 16.91 26.73 4.60
N PRO A 258 17.87 25.92 4.10
CA PRO A 258 18.58 26.21 2.86
C PRO A 258 17.67 26.50 1.67
N LEU A 259 16.67 25.64 1.46
CA LEU A 259 15.74 25.77 0.34
C LEU A 259 14.82 26.98 0.54
N SER A 260 14.29 27.13 1.75
CA SER A 260 13.39 28.23 2.10
C SER A 260 14.08 29.59 1.94
N ILE A 261 15.32 29.73 2.44
CA ILE A 261 16.12 30.95 2.29
C ILE A 261 16.38 31.22 0.82
N TYR A 262 16.82 30.21 0.05
CA TYR A 262 17.10 30.37 -1.37
C TYR A 262 15.87 30.85 -2.16
N LEU A 263 14.72 30.21 -1.97
CA LEU A 263 13.48 30.56 -2.66
C LEU A 263 12.99 31.97 -2.27
N LEU A 264 12.90 32.26 -0.96
CA LEU A 264 12.42 33.55 -0.47
C LEU A 264 13.37 34.68 -0.87
N ARG A 265 14.68 34.46 -0.82
CA ARG A 265 15.67 35.45 -1.24
C ARG A 265 15.55 35.75 -2.73
N ASN A 266 15.33 34.74 -3.57
CA ASN A 266 15.18 34.95 -5.01
C ASN A 266 13.89 35.70 -5.35
N TYR A 267 12.80 35.43 -4.62
CA TYR A 267 11.57 36.19 -4.73
C TYR A 267 11.74 37.64 -4.24
N MET A 268 12.28 37.86 -3.04
CA MET A 268 12.50 39.22 -2.52
C MET A 268 13.44 40.04 -3.41
N SER A 269 14.47 39.41 -3.97
CA SER A 269 15.41 40.08 -4.88
C SER A 269 14.78 40.52 -6.21
N SER A 270 13.63 39.94 -6.62
CA SER A 270 12.94 40.33 -7.86
C SER A 270 11.95 41.48 -7.67
N LEU A 271 11.63 41.85 -6.42
CA LEU A 271 10.75 42.98 -6.14
C LEU A 271 11.45 44.32 -6.43
N PRO A 272 10.76 45.31 -7.03
CA PRO A 272 11.32 46.64 -7.26
C PRO A 272 11.67 47.30 -5.93
N LYS A 273 12.93 47.75 -5.78
CA LYS A 273 13.42 48.39 -4.55
C LYS A 273 12.63 49.65 -4.19
N GLU A 274 12.18 50.38 -5.20
CA GLU A 274 11.40 51.62 -5.07
C GLU A 274 10.12 51.43 -4.23
N VAL A 275 9.48 50.26 -4.30
CA VAL A 275 8.27 49.94 -3.52
C VAL A 275 8.57 49.80 -2.03
N ILE A 276 9.74 49.26 -1.69
CA ILE A 276 10.20 49.10 -0.30
C ILE A 276 10.66 50.46 0.26
N GLU A 277 11.34 51.28 -0.55
CA GLU A 277 11.84 52.60 -0.14
C GLU A 277 10.72 53.63 0.03
N SER A 278 9.55 53.40 -0.58
CA SER A 278 8.38 54.30 -0.52
C SER A 278 7.33 53.93 0.52
N ALA A 279 7.46 52.78 1.19
CA ALA A 279 6.52 52.25 2.19
C ALA A 279 7.02 52.53 3.62
#